data_AF-A0A3N5IJH4-F1
#
_entry.id   AF-A0A3N5IJH4-F1
#
_cell.length_a   1.000
_cell.length_b   1.000
_cell.length_c   1.000
_cell.angle_alpha   90.00
_cell.angle_beta   90.00
_cell.angle_gamma   90.00
#
_symmetry.space_group_name_H-M   'P 1'
#
loop_
_entity.id
_entity.type
_entity.pdbx_description
1 polymer ?
#
loop_
_entity_poly.entity_id
_entity_poly.type
_entity_poly.pdbx_seq_one_letter_code
_entity_poly.pdbx_strand_id
1 'polypeptide(L)'
;MSEKFAGQEASLTEAEGLLGYPPAVNRALADGVQLVSTRTLRLPECACPDGGCRCASGGCNSSVSLCKRNDGSQFLLIEHCACQRISFGGLVVQPDAAGSRTYGIVEAENRLAATWLLANRRLIAIGLTDGNEVRSLVEGTVEL
;
A
#
# COMPACT_ATOMS: atom_id res chain seq x y z
N MET A 1 -6.20 -9.25 -22.30
CA MET A 1 -5.70 -7.96 -21.77
C MET A 1 -5.18 -8.12 -20.35
N SER A 2 -4.11 -8.91 -20.11
CA SER A 2 -3.65 -9.23 -18.75
C SER A 2 -2.14 -9.04 -18.53
N GLU A 3 -1.37 -8.63 -19.54
CA GLU A 3 0.09 -8.48 -19.43
C GLU A 3 0.51 -7.15 -18.77
N LYS A 4 -0.43 -6.22 -18.53
CA LYS A 4 -0.10 -4.82 -18.28
C LYS A 4 0.68 -4.55 -16.99
N PHE A 5 0.72 -5.50 -16.06
CA PHE A 5 1.46 -5.36 -14.79
C PHE A 5 2.30 -6.58 -14.38
N ALA A 6 2.31 -7.64 -15.20
CA ALA A 6 3.07 -8.89 -15.03
C ALA A 6 3.33 -9.29 -13.56
N GLY A 7 2.27 -9.36 -12.75
CA GLY A 7 2.43 -9.51 -11.31
C GLY A 7 3.09 -10.82 -10.92
N GLN A 8 4.24 -10.75 -10.25
CA GLN A 8 5.00 -11.90 -9.77
C GLN A 8 4.87 -12.02 -8.26
N GLU A 9 4.60 -13.22 -7.78
CA GLU A 9 4.68 -13.51 -6.35
C GLU A 9 6.14 -13.36 -5.89
N ALA A 10 6.31 -12.72 -4.73
CA ALA A 10 7.62 -12.38 -4.19
C ALA A 10 7.59 -12.53 -2.67
N SER A 11 8.70 -13.01 -2.12
CA SER A 11 9.00 -12.88 -0.70
C SER A 11 9.15 -11.41 -0.30
N LEU A 12 9.07 -11.12 1.01
CA LEU A 12 9.28 -9.75 1.50
C LEU A 12 10.69 -9.22 1.18
N THR A 13 11.71 -10.11 1.18
CA THR A 13 13.09 -9.76 0.83
C THR A 13 13.23 -9.43 -0.65
N GLU A 14 12.59 -10.20 -1.54
CA GLU A 14 12.58 -9.91 -2.98
C GLU A 14 11.83 -8.60 -3.27
N ALA A 15 10.68 -8.39 -2.61
CA ALA A 15 9.93 -7.15 -2.70
C ALA A 15 10.78 -5.96 -2.21
N GLU A 16 11.49 -6.08 -1.09
CA GLU A 16 12.40 -5.05 -0.58
C GLU A 16 13.49 -4.70 -1.60
N GLY A 17 14.11 -5.71 -2.22
CA GLY A 17 15.13 -5.50 -3.26
C GLY A 17 14.59 -4.76 -4.49
N LEU A 18 13.32 -4.98 -4.85
CA LEU A 18 12.65 -4.33 -5.98
C LEU A 18 12.13 -2.93 -5.66
N LEU A 19 11.71 -2.68 -4.42
CA LEU A 19 11.19 -1.39 -3.95
C LEU A 19 12.31 -0.43 -3.54
N GLY A 20 13.44 -0.97 -3.06
CA GLY A 20 14.51 -0.19 -2.43
C GLY A 20 14.25 0.16 -0.97
N TYR A 21 13.22 -0.45 -0.35
CA TYR A 21 12.84 -0.28 1.06
C TYR A 21 12.00 -1.46 1.56
N PRO A 22 11.97 -1.74 2.88
CA PRO A 22 11.15 -2.82 3.43
C PRO A 22 9.65 -2.59 3.19
N PRO A 23 8.90 -3.59 2.72
CA PRO A 23 7.45 -3.49 2.56
C PRO A 23 6.74 -3.10 3.85
N ALA A 24 5.69 -2.28 3.75
CA ALA A 24 4.95 -1.81 4.93
C ALA A 24 4.36 -2.95 5.78
N VAL A 25 3.94 -4.05 5.15
CA VAL A 25 3.42 -5.24 5.84
C VAL A 25 4.44 -5.94 6.73
N ASN A 26 5.74 -5.63 6.62
CA ASN A 26 6.77 -6.19 7.50
C ASN A 26 6.61 -5.70 8.96
N ARG A 27 5.89 -4.60 9.21
CA ARG A 27 5.67 -4.05 10.54
C ARG A 27 4.24 -3.54 10.83
N ALA A 28 3.43 -3.36 9.80
CA ALA A 28 2.15 -2.66 9.92
C ALA A 28 0.92 -3.56 10.15
N LEU A 29 1.10 -4.87 10.29
CA LEU A 29 -0.05 -5.75 10.51
C LEU A 29 -0.49 -5.66 11.97
N ALA A 30 -1.73 -5.23 12.17
CA ALA A 30 -2.37 -5.25 13.47
C ALA A 30 -2.48 -6.69 14.01
N ASP A 31 -2.63 -6.82 15.32
CA ASP A 31 -2.81 -8.13 15.97
C ASP A 31 -3.97 -8.91 15.32
N GLY A 32 -3.70 -10.18 14.98
CA GLY A 32 -4.69 -11.04 14.33
C GLY A 32 -4.81 -10.85 12.81
N VAL A 33 -3.95 -10.03 12.19
CA VAL A 33 -3.80 -9.98 10.74
C VAL A 33 -2.57 -10.76 10.30
N GLN A 34 -2.73 -11.63 9.31
CA GLN A 34 -1.68 -12.43 8.71
C GLN A 34 -1.44 -12.00 7.27
N LEU A 35 -0.17 -11.91 6.88
CA LEU A 35 0.21 -11.81 5.47
C LEU A 35 -0.03 -13.16 4.79
N VAL A 36 -0.87 -13.17 3.74
CA VAL A 36 -1.14 -14.36 2.92
C VAL A 36 -0.15 -14.47 1.78
N SER A 37 0.05 -13.37 1.05
CA SER A 37 0.97 -13.32 -0.08
C SER A 37 1.39 -11.88 -0.37
N THR A 38 2.54 -11.74 -1.04
CA THR A 38 2.98 -10.47 -1.62
C THR A 38 3.27 -10.69 -3.09
N ARG A 39 2.83 -9.75 -3.91
CA ARG A 39 3.15 -9.68 -5.33
C ARG A 39 3.80 -8.36 -5.64
N THR A 40 4.74 -8.38 -6.58
CA THR A 40 5.31 -7.15 -7.14
C THR A 40 4.72 -6.90 -8.51
N LEU A 41 4.39 -5.65 -8.77
CA LEU A 41 3.89 -5.16 -10.04
C LEU A 41 4.91 -4.20 -10.62
N ARG A 42 5.33 -4.45 -11.85
CA ARG A 42 6.11 -3.48 -12.60
C ARG A 42 5.17 -2.45 -13.19
N LEU A 43 5.39 -1.18 -12.89
CA LEU A 43 4.55 -0.10 -13.38
C LEU A 43 5.16 0.50 -14.65
N PRO A 44 4.33 0.84 -15.65
CA PRO A 44 4.81 1.21 -16.98
C PRO A 44 5.53 2.56 -17.01
N GLU A 45 5.23 3.49 -16.10
CA GLU A 45 5.77 4.85 -16.12
C GLU A 45 6.08 5.38 -14.71
N CYS A 46 7.34 5.79 -14.50
CA CYS A 46 7.80 6.55 -13.33
C CYS A 46 7.93 8.00 -13.77
N ALA A 47 6.97 8.85 -13.43
CA ALA A 47 7.13 10.31 -13.56
C ALA A 47 7.90 10.87 -12.36
N CYS A 48 9.02 10.23 -12.03
CA CYS A 48 9.81 10.58 -10.86
C CYS A 48 10.86 11.61 -11.32
N PRO A 49 10.79 12.88 -10.88
CA PRO A 49 11.90 13.81 -11.12
C PRO A 49 13.17 13.23 -10.51
N ASP A 50 14.33 13.51 -11.12
CA ASP A 50 15.63 13.00 -10.66
C ASP A 50 15.79 13.18 -9.14
N GLY A 51 16.01 12.09 -8.42
CA GLY A 51 16.16 12.06 -6.96
C GLY A 51 14.85 11.98 -6.14
N GLY A 52 13.67 12.07 -6.76
CA GLY A 52 12.37 12.02 -6.07
C GLY A 52 11.88 10.61 -5.69
N CYS A 53 12.26 9.59 -6.46
CA CYS A 53 12.06 8.18 -6.11
C CYS A 53 13.39 7.46 -5.91
N ARG A 54 13.51 6.69 -4.82
CA ARG A 54 14.60 5.70 -4.62
C ARG A 54 14.21 4.31 -5.12
N CYS A 55 13.49 4.28 -6.24
CA CYS A 55 13.10 3.05 -6.90
C CYS A 55 14.37 2.27 -7.26
N ALA A 56 14.41 0.96 -6.99
CA ALA A 56 15.60 0.14 -7.30
C ALA A 56 15.89 0.06 -8.81
N SER A 57 17.05 -0.49 -9.18
CA SER A 57 17.59 -0.53 -10.55
C SER A 57 16.69 -1.23 -11.61
N GLY A 58 15.58 -1.85 -11.21
CA GLY A 58 14.58 -2.48 -12.09
C GLY A 58 13.43 -1.56 -12.57
N GLY A 59 13.35 -0.33 -12.06
CA GLY A 59 12.29 0.63 -12.38
C GLY A 59 11.29 0.83 -11.24
N CYS A 60 10.19 1.52 -11.52
CA CYS A 60 9.11 1.75 -10.56
C CYS A 60 8.31 0.46 -10.31
N ASN A 61 8.49 -0.10 -9.11
CA ASN A 61 7.72 -1.26 -8.66
C ASN A 61 6.66 -0.83 -7.65
N SER A 62 5.57 -1.59 -7.60
CA SER A 62 4.60 -1.56 -6.52
C SER A 62 4.57 -2.94 -5.86
N SER A 63 4.35 -3.00 -4.57
CA SER A 63 3.96 -4.24 -3.91
C SER A 63 2.45 -4.25 -3.68
N VAL A 64 1.89 -5.44 -3.76
CA VAL A 64 0.51 -5.74 -3.42
C VAL A 64 0.55 -6.91 -2.46
N SER A 65 0.20 -6.64 -1.21
CA SER A 65 0.13 -7.63 -0.15
C SER A 65 -1.33 -8.00 0.11
N LEU A 66 -1.63 -9.29 0.11
CA LEU A 66 -2.92 -9.82 0.55
C LEU A 66 -2.83 -10.16 2.03
N CYS A 67 -3.69 -9.54 2.82
CA CYS A 67 -3.76 -9.72 4.26
C CYS A 67 -5.08 -10.40 4.63
N LYS A 68 -5.04 -11.29 5.62
CA LYS A 68 -6.20 -12.03 6.13
C LYS A 68 -6.37 -11.77 7.63
N ARG A 69 -7.60 -11.44 8.03
CA ARG A 69 -8.01 -11.27 9.42
C ARG A 69 -8.33 -12.62 10.08
N ASN A 70 -8.42 -12.62 11.41
CA ASN A 70 -8.87 -13.78 12.19
C ASN A 70 -10.26 -14.30 11.78
N ASP A 71 -11.17 -13.42 11.36
CA ASP A 71 -12.52 -13.80 10.88
C ASP A 71 -12.51 -14.42 9.47
N GLY A 72 -11.34 -14.52 8.84
CA GLY A 72 -11.14 -15.07 7.52
C GLY A 72 -11.30 -14.08 6.37
N SER A 73 -11.84 -12.89 6.63
CA SER A 73 -11.96 -11.84 5.63
C SER A 73 -10.59 -11.27 5.26
N GLN A 74 -10.52 -10.65 4.08
CA GLN A 74 -9.26 -10.22 3.49
C GLN A 74 -9.27 -8.72 3.16
N PHE A 75 -8.09 -8.14 3.09
CA PHE A 75 -7.86 -6.81 2.53
C PHE A 75 -6.54 -6.79 1.75
N LEU A 76 -6.42 -5.84 0.83
CA LEU A 76 -5.19 -5.61 0.08
C LEU A 76 -4.46 -4.40 0.65
N LEU A 77 -3.14 -4.46 0.76
CA LEU A 77 -2.27 -3.31 0.96
C LEU A 77 -1.40 -3.14 -0.28
N ILE A 78 -1.55 -2.02 -0.95
CA ILE A 78 -0.77 -1.64 -2.13
C ILE A 78 0.21 -0.55 -1.69
N GLU A 79 1.48 -0.72 -2.00
CA GLU A 79 2.50 0.31 -1.76
C GLU A 79 3.23 0.64 -3.06
N HIS A 80 3.52 1.92 -3.25
CA HIS A 80 4.24 2.39 -4.41
C HIS A 80 4.85 3.78 -4.18
N CYS A 81 5.74 4.24 -5.05
CA CYS A 81 6.35 5.55 -4.88
C CYS A 81 5.31 6.69 -4.94
N ALA A 82 5.43 7.68 -4.05
CA ALA A 82 4.53 8.83 -4.00
C ALA A 82 4.55 9.71 -5.27
N CYS A 83 5.63 9.68 -6.05
CA CYS A 83 5.73 10.40 -7.33
C CYS A 83 4.92 9.72 -8.45
N GLN A 84 4.52 8.46 -8.28
CA GLN A 84 3.69 7.80 -9.28
C GLN A 84 2.26 8.32 -9.18
N ARG A 85 1.72 8.70 -10.34
CA ARG A 85 0.34 9.18 -10.46
C ARG A 85 -0.59 8.01 -10.77
N ILE A 86 -0.72 7.10 -9.82
CA ILE A 86 -1.69 5.99 -9.88
C ILE A 86 -2.93 6.40 -9.10
N SER A 87 -4.07 6.39 -9.78
CA SER A 87 -5.38 6.59 -9.16
C SER A 87 -6.12 5.26 -9.23
N PHE A 88 -6.47 4.71 -8.07
CA PHE A 88 -7.38 3.58 -7.94
C PHE A 88 -8.82 4.10 -7.82
N GLY A 89 -9.24 4.96 -8.76
CA GLY A 89 -10.53 5.64 -8.74
C GLY A 89 -10.53 7.00 -8.04
N GLY A 90 -11.73 7.60 -7.92
CA GLY A 90 -11.97 8.89 -7.27
C GLY A 90 -11.91 8.79 -5.75
N LEU A 91 -10.72 8.57 -5.19
CA LEU A 91 -10.49 8.56 -3.75
C LEU A 91 -10.50 10.01 -3.23
N VAL A 92 -11.57 10.39 -2.53
CA VAL A 92 -11.64 11.69 -1.84
C VAL A 92 -10.83 11.59 -0.55
N VAL A 93 -9.82 12.45 -0.40
CA VAL A 93 -9.04 12.55 0.83
C VAL A 93 -9.87 13.31 1.87
N GLN A 94 -10.49 12.58 2.80
CA GLN A 94 -11.06 13.18 4.00
C GLN A 94 -10.02 13.16 5.12
N PRO A 95 -9.40 14.29 5.49
CA PRO A 95 -8.47 14.31 6.62
C PRO A 95 -9.20 13.85 7.89
N ASP A 96 -8.73 12.76 8.52
CA ASP A 96 -9.20 12.42 9.87
C ASP A 96 -8.67 13.48 10.84
N ALA A 97 -9.57 14.04 11.66
CA ALA A 97 -9.28 15.05 12.66
C ALA A 97 -8.56 14.47 13.90
N ALA A 98 -8.42 13.15 13.99
CA ALA A 98 -7.93 12.46 15.19
C ALA A 98 -6.46 11.98 15.13
N GLY A 99 -5.74 12.16 14.02
CA GLY A 99 -4.37 11.65 13.86
C GLY A 99 -3.39 12.68 13.28
N SER A 100 -2.09 12.52 13.57
CA SER A 100 -1.02 13.36 13.01
C SER A 100 -0.77 13.13 11.51
N ARG A 101 -1.43 12.14 10.91
CA ARG A 101 -1.24 11.75 9.50
C ARG A 101 -2.51 11.96 8.70
N THR A 102 -2.36 12.62 7.56
CA THR A 102 -3.44 12.81 6.60
C THR A 102 -3.62 11.56 5.75
N TYR A 103 -4.83 11.00 5.77
CA TYR A 103 -5.23 9.90 4.90
C TYR A 103 -6.59 10.19 4.28
N GLY A 104 -6.91 9.52 3.17
CA GLY A 104 -8.23 9.57 2.53
C GLY A 104 -8.98 8.27 2.72
N ILE A 105 -10.31 8.33 2.82
CA ILE A 105 -11.17 7.15 2.96
C ILE A 105 -12.28 7.22 1.92
N VAL A 106 -12.57 6.09 1.27
CA VAL A 106 -13.79 5.88 0.48
C VAL A 106 -14.48 4.64 0.98
N GLU A 107 -15.81 4.70 1.07
CA GLU A 107 -16.65 3.56 1.39
C GLU A 107 -17.30 3.00 0.12
N ALA A 108 -17.25 1.67 -0.03
CA ALA A 108 -17.94 0.92 -1.08
C ALA A 108 -18.41 -0.42 -0.51
N GLU A 109 -19.68 -0.75 -0.68
CA GLU A 109 -20.26 -2.05 -0.26
C GLU A 109 -19.94 -2.45 1.20
N ASN A 110 -20.05 -1.50 2.15
CA ASN A 110 -19.71 -1.66 3.58
C ASN A 110 -18.23 -2.00 3.84
N ARG A 111 -17.34 -1.65 2.91
CA ARG A 111 -15.89 -1.74 3.07
C ARG A 111 -15.25 -0.39 2.81
N LEU A 112 -14.11 -0.17 3.44
CA LEU A 112 -13.33 1.05 3.29
C LEU A 112 -12.09 0.80 2.44
N ALA A 113 -11.76 1.78 1.61
CA ALA A 113 -10.45 1.94 1.01
C ALA A 113 -9.79 3.18 1.61
N ALA A 114 -8.55 3.05 2.06
CA ALA A 114 -7.79 4.14 2.66
C ALA A 114 -6.50 4.41 1.90
N THR A 115 -6.11 5.68 1.74
CA THR A 115 -4.81 6.04 1.16
C THR A 115 -4.07 7.05 2.01
N TRP A 116 -2.76 6.88 2.19
CA TRP A 116 -1.92 7.80 2.94
C TRP A 116 -0.51 7.85 2.38
N LEU A 117 0.22 8.89 2.77
CA LEU A 117 1.64 9.01 2.49
C LEU A 117 2.44 8.53 3.71
N LEU A 118 3.55 7.85 3.42
CA LEU A 118 4.55 7.44 4.39
C LEU A 118 5.92 7.71 3.78
N ALA A 119 6.66 8.68 4.30
CA ALA A 119 7.87 9.22 3.68
C ALA A 119 7.65 9.52 2.17
N ASN A 120 8.39 8.82 1.29
CA ASN A 120 8.34 8.97 -0.16
C ASN A 120 7.48 7.91 -0.88
N ARG A 121 6.64 7.18 -0.15
CA ARG A 121 5.72 6.17 -0.69
C ARG A 121 4.26 6.48 -0.37
N ARG A 122 3.39 6.05 -1.27
CA ARG A 122 1.95 6.06 -1.14
C ARG A 122 1.47 4.65 -0.83
N LEU A 123 0.65 4.55 0.21
CA LEU A 123 -0.02 3.32 0.59
C LEU A 123 -1.51 3.43 0.28
N ILE A 124 -2.10 2.31 -0.10
CA ILE A 124 -3.52 2.17 -0.36
C ILE A 124 -3.96 0.84 0.23
N ALA A 125 -4.86 0.88 1.20
CA ALA A 125 -5.53 -0.30 1.72
C ALA A 125 -6.93 -0.40 1.11
N ILE A 126 -7.37 -1.59 0.71
CA ILE A 126 -8.68 -1.83 0.10
C ILE A 126 -9.33 -3.03 0.80
N GLY A 127 -10.58 -2.87 1.25
CA GLY A 127 -11.35 -3.93 1.92
C GLY A 127 -11.32 -3.84 3.45
N LEU A 128 -11.05 -2.66 4.01
CA LEU A 128 -11.08 -2.40 5.44
C LEU A 128 -12.52 -2.41 5.99
N THR A 129 -12.72 -2.72 7.26
CA THR A 129 -14.04 -2.88 7.90
C THR A 129 -14.60 -1.57 8.42
N ASP A 130 -13.75 -0.74 9.01
CA ASP A 130 -14.17 0.46 9.75
C ASP A 130 -13.00 1.43 9.96
N GLY A 131 -13.32 2.61 10.51
CA GLY A 131 -12.33 3.66 10.75
C GLY A 131 -11.26 3.31 11.80
N ASN A 132 -11.53 2.39 12.73
CA ASN A 132 -10.53 1.95 13.71
C ASN A 132 -9.48 1.07 13.03
N GLU A 133 -9.89 0.20 12.12
CA GLU A 133 -8.96 -0.59 11.32
C GLU A 133 -8.09 0.30 10.43
N VAL A 134 -8.68 1.31 9.79
CA VAL A 134 -7.94 2.33 9.02
C VAL A 134 -6.89 3.00 9.91
N ARG A 135 -7.30 3.51 11.08
CA ARG A 135 -6.40 4.21 12.01
C ARG A 135 -5.26 3.32 12.47
N SER A 136 -5.58 2.09 12.89
CA SER A 136 -4.58 1.12 13.35
C SER A 136 -3.53 0.83 12.29
N LEU A 137 -3.95 0.71 11.02
CA LEU A 137 -3.05 0.49 9.90
C LEU A 137 -2.18 1.71 9.58
N VAL A 138 -2.78 2.91 9.58
CA VAL A 138 -2.05 4.17 9.32
C VAL A 138 -1.02 4.45 10.42
N GLU A 139 -1.37 4.25 11.69
CA GLU A 139 -0.49 4.46 12.85
C GLU A 139 0.57 3.36 12.98
N GLY A 140 0.21 2.11 12.67
CA GLY A 140 1.14 0.98 12.69
C GLY A 140 2.24 1.03 11.63
N THR A 141 2.07 1.86 10.58
CA THR A 141 3.14 2.07 9.59
C THR A 141 4.17 3.10 10.05
N VAL A 142 5.33 2.70 10.57
CA VAL A 142 6.37 3.66 11.01
C VAL A 142 7.39 3.98 9.91
N GLU A 143 7.93 5.21 9.92
CA GLU A 143 9.09 5.59 9.10
C GLU A 143 10.36 4.98 9.72
N LEU A 144 11.31 4.57 8.87
CA LEU A 144 12.65 4.08 9.26
C LEU A 144 13.70 5.12 8.91
#